data_AF-A0A8B8BCZ7-F1
#
_entry.id   AF-A0A8B8BCZ7-F1
#
_cell.length_a   1.000
_cell.length_b   1.000
_cell.length_c   1.000
_cell.angle_alpha   90.00
_cell.angle_beta   90.00
_cell.angle_gamma   90.00
#
_symmetry.space_group_name_H-M   'P 1'
#
loop_
_entity.id
_entity.type
_entity.pdbx_description
1 polymer ?
#
loop_
_entity_poly.entity_id
_entity_poly.type
_entity_poly.pdbx_seq_one_letter_code
_entity_poly.pdbx_strand_id
1 'polypeptide(L)'
;MQATRPRSLIAPLQIGVAIQLHHQFGSRFLIDTLYNLGFSSSYSEVQRYKTNAAFSQGTDIPEMSGEKHLQYIADNVDHNIKTLDGLGTFHGMGIIASVTPGFQRKAIVPRDKISMDELKDIAKINIKIYRPDNNSGKELLKFQKLLSVEETSFSESIGLLCGAVWPKKKTGWSSFCQMAYKGSYSGKSSIVYLPMIDMNPSDLTCIFSTLHFIAEEAKRHNAEPVITFDQPLYWKAVNIIVNEPDQSNLKSTIVRLGGFHTEMSFLGAIGHLMNESGLSELLETVYASTAVSHMLSGKAIARATRGHFLVHTALTLLLILITFDIQIGADSMSSTESEQTEDGPTVDILFQIIEVVPEIERMTETFDGIMNGDIPVDSLKNNSMVTDVNKRINAYKETLKHCRTAGLWFQYIEMVELM
;
A
#
# COMPACT_ATOMS: atom_id res chain seq x y z
N MET A 1 -8.89 -19.29 -45.15
CA MET A 1 -9.36 -17.94 -45.51
C MET A 1 -9.22 -17.77 -47.01
N GLN A 2 -10.35 -17.81 -47.73
CA GLN A 2 -10.43 -17.60 -49.17
C GLN A 2 -10.43 -16.08 -49.42
N ALA A 3 -9.77 -15.62 -50.50
CA ALA A 3 -9.42 -14.23 -50.78
C ALA A 3 -10.56 -13.22 -50.53
N THR A 4 -10.59 -12.61 -49.34
CA THR A 4 -11.39 -11.44 -49.02
C THR A 4 -10.72 -10.18 -49.55
N ARG A 5 -11.49 -9.22 -50.06
CA ARG A 5 -10.93 -7.91 -50.48
C ARG A 5 -10.12 -7.32 -49.33
N PRO A 6 -8.95 -6.71 -49.58
CA PRO A 6 -8.25 -5.95 -48.54
C PRO A 6 -9.24 -4.98 -47.89
N ARG A 7 -9.31 -4.99 -46.55
CA ARG A 7 -10.18 -4.13 -45.72
C ARG A 7 -11.68 -4.49 -45.70
N SER A 8 -12.09 -5.66 -46.18
CA SER A 8 -13.51 -6.10 -46.07
C SER A 8 -13.88 -6.69 -44.71
N LEU A 9 -12.91 -6.94 -43.83
CA LEU A 9 -13.09 -7.49 -42.49
C LEU A 9 -12.28 -6.64 -41.50
N ILE A 10 -12.85 -6.39 -40.31
CA ILE A 10 -12.08 -5.91 -39.17
C ILE A 10 -11.46 -7.12 -38.49
N ALA A 11 -10.16 -7.33 -38.70
CA ALA A 11 -9.45 -8.44 -38.07
C ALA A 11 -9.07 -8.06 -36.62
N PRO A 12 -9.34 -8.93 -35.62
CA PRO A 12 -8.99 -8.68 -34.21
C PRO A 12 -7.52 -8.30 -33.98
N LEU A 13 -6.61 -8.92 -34.74
CA LEU A 13 -5.18 -8.60 -34.66
C LEU A 13 -4.88 -7.17 -35.13
N GLN A 14 -5.48 -6.74 -36.26
CA GLN A 14 -5.22 -5.41 -36.82
C GLN A 14 -5.78 -4.29 -35.93
N ILE A 15 -6.96 -4.48 -35.33
CA ILE A 15 -7.51 -3.50 -34.38
C ILE A 15 -6.72 -3.49 -33.06
N GLY A 16 -6.28 -4.66 -32.58
CA GLY A 16 -5.43 -4.77 -31.39
C GLY A 16 -4.09 -4.04 -31.56
N VAL A 17 -3.40 -4.26 -32.69
CA VAL A 17 -2.16 -3.54 -33.04
C VAL A 17 -2.43 -2.04 -33.10
N ALA A 18 -3.50 -1.60 -33.76
CA ALA A 18 -3.85 -0.19 -33.89
C ALA A 18 -4.09 0.48 -32.52
N ILE A 19 -4.81 -0.19 -31.61
CA ILE A 19 -5.08 0.29 -30.25
C ILE A 19 -3.77 0.38 -29.44
N GLN A 20 -2.93 -0.64 -29.51
CA GLN A 20 -1.64 -0.65 -28.81
C GLN A 20 -0.74 0.50 -29.28
N LEU A 21 -0.62 0.71 -30.59
CA LEU A 21 0.13 1.83 -31.16
C LEU A 21 -0.46 3.18 -30.77
N HIS A 22 -1.79 3.29 -30.72
CA HIS A 22 -2.46 4.50 -30.25
C HIS A 22 -2.12 4.79 -28.78
N HIS A 23 -2.16 3.78 -27.91
CA HIS A 23 -1.84 3.94 -26.50
C HIS A 23 -0.37 4.29 -26.28
N GLN A 24 0.54 3.66 -27.02
CA GLN A 24 1.98 3.85 -26.84
C GLN A 24 2.50 5.16 -27.46
N PHE A 25 1.98 5.56 -28.62
CA PHE A 25 2.55 6.67 -29.39
C PHE A 25 1.60 7.86 -29.57
N GLY A 26 0.28 7.66 -29.52
CA GLY A 26 -0.71 8.69 -29.80
C GLY A 26 -0.62 9.28 -31.22
N SER A 27 0.03 8.58 -32.16
CA SER A 27 0.32 9.10 -33.50
C SER A 27 -0.68 8.60 -34.53
N ARG A 28 -1.55 9.50 -35.00
CA ARG A 28 -2.43 9.22 -36.14
C ARG A 28 -1.64 8.87 -37.40
N PHE A 29 -0.55 9.60 -37.67
CA PHE A 29 0.30 9.36 -38.84
C PHE A 29 0.84 7.93 -38.89
N LEU A 30 1.32 7.41 -37.76
CA LEU A 30 1.82 6.04 -37.65
C LEU A 30 0.71 5.02 -37.93
N ILE A 31 -0.45 5.19 -37.31
CA ILE A 31 -1.59 4.28 -37.46
C ILE A 31 -2.10 4.28 -38.90
N ASP A 32 -2.29 5.46 -39.49
CA ASP A 32 -2.78 5.59 -40.86
C ASP A 32 -1.75 5.04 -41.88
N THR A 33 -0.45 5.18 -41.62
CA THR A 33 0.62 4.56 -42.45
C THR A 33 0.53 3.04 -42.43
N LEU A 34 0.45 2.43 -41.24
CA LEU A 34 0.35 0.97 -41.11
C LEU A 34 -0.98 0.43 -41.62
N TYR A 35 -2.07 1.18 -41.47
CA TYR A 35 -3.35 0.87 -42.07
C TYR A 35 -3.27 0.86 -43.61
N ASN A 36 -2.59 1.83 -44.21
CA ASN A 36 -2.40 1.89 -45.66
C ASN A 36 -1.60 0.70 -46.17
N LEU A 37 -0.61 0.23 -45.40
CA LEU A 37 0.17 -0.97 -45.67
C LEU A 37 -0.56 -2.30 -45.35
N GLY A 38 -1.74 -2.25 -44.74
CA GLY A 38 -2.56 -3.44 -44.42
C GLY A 38 -2.21 -4.13 -43.09
N PHE A 39 -1.38 -3.53 -42.25
CA PHE A 39 -0.95 -4.12 -40.97
C PHE A 39 -1.78 -3.69 -39.76
N SER A 40 -2.61 -2.65 -39.90
CA SER A 40 -3.38 -2.05 -38.80
C SER A 40 -4.81 -1.73 -39.24
N SER A 41 -5.73 -1.52 -38.31
CA SER A 41 -6.99 -0.80 -38.55
C SER A 41 -6.76 0.71 -38.65
N SER A 42 -7.71 1.44 -39.25
CA SER A 42 -7.62 2.89 -39.39
C SER A 42 -7.72 3.61 -38.05
N TYR A 43 -7.15 4.82 -37.97
CA TYR A 43 -7.27 5.64 -36.76
C TYR A 43 -8.73 5.90 -36.37
N SER A 44 -9.60 6.11 -37.36
CA SER A 44 -11.05 6.31 -37.13
C SER A 44 -11.75 5.09 -36.53
N GLU A 45 -11.29 3.88 -36.84
CA GLU A 45 -11.83 2.65 -36.27
C GLU A 45 -11.33 2.45 -34.84
N VAL A 46 -10.07 2.82 -34.56
CA VAL A 46 -9.53 2.84 -33.19
C VAL A 46 -10.32 3.78 -32.29
N GLN A 47 -10.56 5.02 -32.74
CA GLN A 47 -11.35 6.00 -31.97
C GLN A 47 -12.75 5.46 -31.70
N ARG A 48 -13.41 4.89 -32.71
CA ARG A 48 -14.74 4.31 -32.57
C ARG A 48 -14.75 3.14 -31.58
N TYR A 49 -13.78 2.23 -31.67
CA TYR A 49 -13.67 1.13 -30.72
C TYR A 49 -13.49 1.65 -29.29
N LYS A 50 -12.60 2.62 -29.07
CA LYS A 50 -12.38 3.21 -27.74
C LYS A 50 -13.64 3.86 -27.18
N THR A 51 -14.36 4.64 -28.00
CA THR A 51 -15.64 5.24 -27.64
C THR A 51 -16.68 4.18 -27.26
N ASN A 52 -16.83 3.13 -28.08
CA ASN A 52 -17.75 2.04 -27.78
C ASN A 52 -17.33 1.26 -26.53
N ALA A 53 -16.03 1.04 -26.33
CA ALA A 53 -15.51 0.36 -25.15
C ALA A 53 -15.81 1.15 -23.88
N ALA A 54 -15.55 2.47 -23.88
CA ALA A 54 -15.86 3.35 -22.76
C ALA A 54 -17.37 3.38 -22.46
N PHE A 55 -18.21 3.49 -23.48
CA PHE A 55 -19.66 3.49 -23.31
C PHE A 55 -20.20 2.15 -22.80
N SER A 56 -19.71 1.03 -23.34
CA SER A 56 -20.11 -0.32 -22.92
C SER A 56 -19.63 -0.66 -21.51
N GLN A 57 -18.47 -0.14 -21.12
CA GLN A 57 -17.99 -0.24 -19.76
C GLN A 57 -18.84 0.62 -18.83
N GLY A 58 -19.22 1.82 -19.25
CA GLY A 58 -19.93 2.79 -18.42
C GLY A 58 -19.17 3.13 -17.14
N THR A 59 -19.85 3.79 -16.21
CA THR A 59 -19.30 4.17 -14.90
C THR A 59 -20.02 3.49 -13.74
N ASP A 60 -21.08 2.74 -14.03
CA ASP A 60 -21.90 2.12 -13.00
C ASP A 60 -21.20 0.91 -12.37
N ILE A 61 -21.32 0.82 -11.05
CA ILE A 61 -20.84 -0.32 -10.27
C ILE A 61 -21.92 -1.40 -10.40
N PRO A 62 -21.61 -2.59 -10.95
CA PRO A 62 -22.63 -3.61 -11.15
C PRO A 62 -23.40 -3.93 -9.86
N GLU A 63 -24.72 -4.12 -9.97
CA GLU A 63 -25.50 -4.74 -8.91
C GLU A 63 -24.98 -6.17 -8.69
N MET A 64 -24.58 -6.50 -7.47
CA MET A 64 -23.98 -7.79 -7.18
C MET A 64 -24.57 -8.38 -5.90
N SER A 65 -24.90 -9.67 -5.95
CA SER A 65 -25.40 -10.44 -4.82
C SER A 65 -24.32 -10.72 -3.77
N GLY A 66 -24.69 -10.68 -2.49
CA GLY A 66 -23.85 -11.07 -1.35
C GLY A 66 -23.19 -9.89 -0.62
N GLU A 67 -22.55 -10.19 0.51
CA GLU A 67 -21.77 -9.20 1.26
C GLU A 67 -20.51 -8.80 0.48
N LYS A 68 -20.29 -7.49 0.35
CA LYS A 68 -19.14 -6.92 -0.35
C LYS A 68 -18.62 -5.71 0.36
N HIS A 69 -17.31 -5.53 0.26
CA HIS A 69 -16.66 -4.31 0.66
C HIS A 69 -16.50 -3.39 -0.56
N LEU A 70 -17.04 -2.17 -0.43
CA LEU A 70 -16.95 -1.12 -1.44
C LEU A 70 -16.14 0.04 -0.84
N GLN A 71 -15.05 0.40 -1.51
CA GLN A 71 -14.20 1.50 -1.11
C GLN A 71 -13.94 2.40 -2.31
N TYR A 72 -14.03 3.71 -2.08
CA TYR A 72 -13.76 4.71 -3.09
C TYR A 72 -12.37 5.31 -2.88
N ILE A 73 -11.72 5.66 -3.98
CA ILE A 73 -10.43 6.35 -3.99
C ILE A 73 -10.59 7.51 -4.94
N ALA A 74 -10.21 8.70 -4.48
CA ALA A 74 -10.21 9.90 -5.31
C ALA A 74 -8.85 10.57 -5.22
N ASP A 75 -8.31 10.94 -6.37
CA ASP A 75 -6.96 11.50 -6.49
C ASP A 75 -6.82 12.36 -7.76
N ASN A 76 -5.69 13.04 -7.89
CA ASN A 76 -5.36 13.78 -9.11
C ASN A 76 -5.21 12.86 -10.33
N VAL A 77 -5.83 13.28 -11.44
CA VAL A 77 -5.57 12.74 -12.77
C VAL A 77 -4.89 13.82 -13.59
N ASP A 78 -3.59 13.59 -13.81
CA ASP A 78 -2.76 14.46 -14.62
C ASP A 78 -2.57 13.85 -16.01
N HIS A 79 -3.02 14.56 -17.04
CA HIS A 79 -2.67 14.25 -18.42
C HIS A 79 -1.91 15.42 -19.04
N ASN A 80 -0.68 15.15 -19.46
CA ASN A 80 0.05 16.01 -20.38
C ASN A 80 -0.66 15.96 -21.74
N ILE A 81 -1.60 16.88 -21.95
CA ILE A 81 -2.12 17.13 -23.29
C ILE A 81 -0.93 17.73 -24.02
N LYS A 82 -0.43 17.08 -25.07
CA LYS A 82 0.75 17.53 -25.83
C LYS A 82 0.44 18.87 -26.52
N THR A 83 0.39 19.97 -25.78
CA THR A 83 0.37 21.33 -26.31
C THR A 83 1.80 21.70 -26.70
N LEU A 84 1.96 22.44 -27.79
CA LEU A 84 3.28 22.80 -28.34
C LEU A 84 4.15 23.60 -27.36
N ASP A 85 3.54 24.22 -26.35
CA ASP A 85 4.18 25.00 -25.29
C ASP A 85 4.43 24.22 -23.99
N GLY A 86 3.90 22.99 -23.87
CA GLY A 86 3.96 22.21 -22.63
C GLY A 86 3.13 22.76 -21.46
N LEU A 87 2.25 23.73 -21.70
CA LEU A 87 1.47 24.43 -20.66
C LEU A 87 0.02 23.93 -20.52
N GLY A 88 -0.46 23.05 -21.39
CA GLY A 88 -1.81 22.47 -21.31
C GLY A 88 -1.80 21.10 -20.64
N THR A 89 -1.83 21.05 -19.31
CA THR A 89 -2.07 19.79 -18.59
C THR A 89 -3.52 19.73 -18.13
N PHE A 90 -4.20 18.61 -18.39
CA PHE A 90 -5.44 18.31 -17.67
C PHE A 90 -5.06 17.94 -16.24
N HIS A 91 -5.67 18.64 -15.28
CA HIS A 91 -5.48 18.43 -13.84
C HIS A 91 -6.87 18.35 -13.20
N GLY A 92 -7.44 17.14 -13.22
CA GLY A 92 -8.80 16.86 -12.75
C GLY A 92 -8.83 15.89 -11.58
N MET A 93 -9.99 15.73 -10.95
CA MET A 93 -10.21 14.69 -9.93
C MET A 93 -10.63 13.39 -10.60
N GLY A 94 -9.80 12.36 -10.48
CA GLY A 94 -10.14 10.99 -10.81
C GLY A 94 -10.78 10.30 -9.62
N ILE A 95 -11.74 9.43 -9.90
CA ILE A 95 -12.44 8.66 -8.88
C ILE A 95 -12.52 7.22 -9.36
N ILE A 96 -12.17 6.28 -8.47
CA ILE A 96 -12.33 4.85 -8.69
C ILE A 96 -13.06 4.21 -7.51
N ALA A 97 -13.74 3.11 -7.77
CA ALA A 97 -14.28 2.21 -6.76
C ALA A 97 -13.55 0.87 -6.80
N SER A 98 -13.16 0.37 -5.63
CA SER A 98 -12.64 -0.97 -5.42
C SER A 98 -13.73 -1.84 -4.79
N VAL A 99 -14.01 -2.98 -5.41
CA VAL A 99 -15.05 -3.93 -4.97
C VAL A 99 -14.43 -5.27 -4.62
N THR A 100 -14.67 -5.75 -3.40
CA THR A 100 -14.19 -7.05 -2.90
C THR A 100 -15.33 -7.89 -2.34
N PRO A 101 -15.48 -9.18 -2.70
CA PRO A 101 -14.73 -9.90 -3.73
C PRO A 101 -14.88 -9.29 -5.13
N GLY A 102 -13.79 -9.34 -5.90
CA GLY A 102 -13.78 -8.88 -7.28
C GLY A 102 -14.75 -9.65 -8.16
N PHE A 103 -15.10 -9.03 -9.27
CA PHE A 103 -16.00 -9.55 -10.28
C PHE A 103 -15.36 -9.49 -11.68
N GLN A 104 -15.77 -10.42 -12.55
CA GLN A 104 -15.38 -10.38 -13.95
C GLN A 104 -16.46 -9.68 -14.77
N ARG A 105 -16.05 -8.65 -15.51
CA ARG A 105 -16.91 -8.00 -16.51
C ARG A 105 -16.53 -8.52 -17.89
N LYS A 106 -17.37 -9.35 -18.50
CA LYS A 106 -17.26 -9.69 -19.93
C LYS A 106 -18.08 -8.68 -20.72
N ALA A 107 -17.43 -7.65 -21.24
CA ALA A 107 -18.07 -6.69 -22.12
C ALA A 107 -17.78 -7.05 -23.58
N ILE A 108 -18.83 -7.36 -24.35
CA ILE A 108 -18.75 -7.33 -25.81
C ILE A 108 -18.78 -5.85 -26.18
N VAL A 109 -17.77 -5.38 -26.91
CA VAL A 109 -17.75 -3.99 -27.41
C VAL A 109 -18.52 -3.96 -28.73
N PRO A 110 -19.72 -3.37 -28.78
CA PRO A 110 -20.47 -3.23 -30.01
C PRO A 110 -19.78 -2.22 -30.92
N ARG A 111 -20.17 -2.20 -32.19
CA ARG A 111 -19.61 -1.30 -33.20
C ARG A 111 -20.66 -0.29 -33.61
N ASP A 112 -21.00 0.61 -32.70
CA ASP A 112 -22.00 1.63 -32.91
C ASP A 112 -21.38 3.01 -33.18
N LYS A 113 -22.24 3.94 -33.62
CA LYS A 113 -21.92 5.37 -33.68
C LYS A 113 -22.50 6.02 -32.43
N ILE A 114 -21.66 6.23 -31.43
CA ILE A 114 -22.01 6.93 -30.20
C ILE A 114 -21.60 8.40 -30.36
N SER A 115 -22.51 9.30 -30.04
CA SER A 115 -22.28 10.75 -30.03
C SER A 115 -21.50 11.19 -28.79
N MET A 116 -20.90 12.38 -28.87
CA MET A 116 -20.24 12.96 -27.70
C MET A 116 -21.20 13.32 -26.58
N ASP A 117 -22.46 13.63 -26.89
CA ASP A 117 -23.45 13.99 -25.88
C ASP A 117 -23.91 12.75 -25.10
N GLU A 118 -24.11 11.61 -25.78
CA GLU A 118 -24.36 10.32 -25.11
C GLU A 118 -23.21 9.92 -24.16
N LEU A 119 -21.96 10.15 -24.58
CA LEU A 119 -20.79 9.91 -23.71
C LEU A 119 -20.77 10.86 -22.50
N LYS A 120 -21.15 12.12 -22.69
CA LYS A 120 -21.21 13.08 -21.59
C LYS A 120 -22.32 12.72 -20.62
N ASP A 121 -23.44 12.22 -21.11
CA ASP A 121 -24.60 11.84 -20.28
C ASP A 121 -24.29 10.72 -19.29
N ILE A 122 -23.45 9.75 -19.68
CA ILE A 122 -23.04 8.65 -18.79
C ILE A 122 -21.98 9.05 -17.76
N ALA A 123 -21.26 10.16 -17.97
CA ALA A 123 -20.10 10.56 -17.17
C ALA A 123 -20.30 11.95 -16.55
N LYS A 124 -21.40 12.15 -15.82
CA LYS A 124 -21.72 13.42 -15.14
C LYS A 124 -21.60 13.31 -13.62
N ILE A 125 -20.95 14.31 -13.04
CA ILE A 125 -21.02 14.60 -11.61
C ILE A 125 -21.57 16.01 -11.44
N ASN A 126 -22.57 16.15 -10.57
CA ASN A 126 -23.14 17.45 -10.24
C ASN A 126 -22.18 18.23 -9.35
N ILE A 127 -21.76 19.42 -9.78
CA ILE A 127 -20.92 20.30 -8.98
C ILE A 127 -21.78 20.95 -7.89
N LYS A 128 -21.42 20.68 -6.64
CA LYS A 128 -21.99 21.34 -5.46
C LYS A 128 -20.98 22.37 -4.98
N ILE A 129 -21.37 23.65 -4.97
CA ILE A 129 -20.47 24.74 -4.59
C ILE A 129 -20.23 24.68 -3.09
N TYR A 130 -18.96 24.56 -2.67
CA TYR A 130 -18.60 24.65 -1.26
C TYR A 130 -18.55 26.10 -0.82
N ARG A 131 -19.26 26.43 0.26
CA ARG A 131 -19.25 27.75 0.89
C ARG A 131 -18.96 27.56 2.37
N PRO A 132 -17.73 27.83 2.84
CA PRO A 132 -17.42 27.74 4.25
C PRO A 132 -18.22 28.80 5.02
N ASP A 133 -18.86 28.40 6.11
CA ASP A 133 -19.48 29.36 7.03
C ASP A 133 -18.39 30.12 7.78
N ASN A 134 -18.50 31.45 7.88
CA ASN A 134 -17.51 32.29 8.57
C ASN A 134 -17.33 31.95 10.08
N ASN A 135 -18.21 31.13 10.65
CA ASN A 135 -18.15 30.61 12.01
C ASN A 135 -17.57 29.19 12.12
N SER A 136 -17.18 28.55 11.01
CA SER A 136 -16.63 27.19 10.98
C SER A 136 -15.16 27.19 11.43
N GLY A 137 -14.96 27.56 12.70
CA GLY A 137 -13.65 27.71 13.31
C GLY A 137 -13.48 26.75 14.47
N LYS A 138 -12.62 25.74 14.25
CA LYS A 138 -11.72 25.16 15.24
C LYS A 138 -12.31 24.22 16.30
N GLU A 139 -13.08 23.20 15.93
CA GLU A 139 -12.81 21.93 16.60
C GLU A 139 -11.54 21.34 15.97
N LEU A 140 -10.40 21.59 16.63
CA LEU A 140 -9.18 20.82 16.38
C LEU A 140 -9.56 19.35 16.41
N LEU A 141 -9.15 18.56 15.41
CA LEU A 141 -9.34 17.12 15.43
C LEU A 141 -8.85 16.57 16.77
N LYS A 142 -9.79 16.14 17.60
CA LYS A 142 -9.50 15.51 18.88
C LYS A 142 -9.21 14.05 18.58
N PHE A 143 -7.93 13.71 18.50
CA PHE A 143 -7.53 12.31 18.45
C PHE A 143 -7.99 11.63 19.73
N GLN A 144 -8.83 10.61 19.58
CA GLN A 144 -9.17 9.76 20.70
C GLN A 144 -7.99 8.83 20.97
N LYS A 145 -7.76 8.51 22.24
CA LYS A 145 -6.83 7.44 22.59
C LYS A 145 -7.33 6.17 21.91
N LEU A 146 -6.51 5.57 21.06
CA LEU A 146 -6.81 4.25 20.51
C LEU A 146 -7.10 3.31 21.68
N LEU A 147 -8.24 2.60 21.62
CA LEU A 147 -8.48 1.48 22.52
C LEU A 147 -7.28 0.55 22.38
N SER A 148 -6.72 0.09 23.50
CA SER A 148 -5.55 -0.81 23.48
C SER A 148 -5.92 -2.01 22.61
N VAL A 149 -5.33 -2.07 21.41
CA VAL A 149 -5.61 -3.17 20.49
C VAL A 149 -4.88 -4.37 21.07
N GLU A 150 -5.61 -5.35 21.61
CA GLU A 150 -5.03 -6.60 22.14
C GLU A 150 -4.26 -7.41 21.07
N GLU A 151 -4.27 -6.96 19.81
CA GLU A 151 -3.59 -7.55 18.66
C GLU A 151 -2.07 -7.31 18.62
N THR A 152 -1.51 -6.34 19.36
CA THR A 152 -0.04 -6.09 19.34
C THR A 152 0.74 -7.33 19.81
N SER A 153 0.19 -8.04 20.80
CA SER A 153 0.75 -9.29 21.36
C SER A 153 1.00 -10.39 20.32
N PHE A 154 0.25 -10.40 19.21
CA PHE A 154 0.41 -11.42 18.18
C PHE A 154 1.51 -11.07 17.18
N SER A 155 1.59 -9.81 16.73
CA SER A 155 2.68 -9.33 15.89
C SER A 155 4.04 -9.47 16.59
N GLU A 156 4.08 -9.12 17.88
CA GLU A 156 5.25 -9.34 18.77
C GLU A 156 5.70 -10.81 18.77
N SER A 157 4.75 -11.75 18.91
CA SER A 157 5.05 -13.19 18.97
C SER A 157 5.64 -13.71 17.65
N ILE A 158 5.12 -13.22 16.51
CA ILE A 158 5.65 -13.56 15.18
C ILE A 158 7.03 -12.94 14.98
N GLY A 159 7.19 -11.67 15.33
CA GLY A 159 8.47 -10.96 15.26
C GLY A 159 9.55 -11.64 16.09
N LEU A 160 9.22 -12.03 17.33
CA LEU A 160 10.10 -12.77 18.22
C LEU A 160 10.50 -14.13 17.62
N LEU A 161 9.53 -14.91 17.14
CA LEU A 161 9.81 -16.20 16.51
C LEU A 161 10.72 -16.04 15.30
N CYS A 162 10.38 -15.14 14.37
CA CYS A 162 11.16 -14.89 13.16
C CYS A 162 12.58 -14.40 13.49
N GLY A 163 12.71 -13.48 14.45
CA GLY A 163 14.01 -12.96 14.89
C GLY A 163 14.89 -14.03 15.54
N ALA A 164 14.30 -14.88 16.38
CA ALA A 164 15.02 -15.96 17.06
C ALA A 164 15.54 -17.04 16.09
N VAL A 165 14.73 -17.41 15.08
CA VAL A 165 15.07 -18.49 14.14
C VAL A 165 15.79 -17.99 12.89
N TRP A 166 15.85 -16.67 12.66
CA TRP A 166 16.58 -16.05 11.55
C TRP A 166 17.98 -16.64 11.35
N PRO A 167 18.78 -16.91 12.41
CA PRO A 167 20.12 -17.45 12.23
C PRO A 167 20.15 -18.83 11.54
N LYS A 168 19.14 -19.67 11.78
CA LYS A 168 19.02 -21.02 11.22
C LYS A 168 18.26 -21.05 9.90
N LYS A 169 17.16 -20.29 9.82
CA LYS A 169 16.22 -20.36 8.69
C LYS A 169 16.47 -19.29 7.63
N LYS A 170 17.13 -18.18 8.00
CA LYS A 170 17.32 -16.99 7.15
C LYS A 170 16.00 -16.48 6.55
N THR A 171 14.91 -16.64 7.30
CA THR A 171 13.55 -16.29 6.89
C THR A 171 13.05 -15.11 7.72
N GLY A 172 12.70 -14.02 7.03
CA GLY A 172 12.19 -12.81 7.67
C GLY A 172 10.67 -12.85 7.83
N TRP A 173 10.14 -11.89 8.59
CA TRP A 173 8.70 -11.76 8.88
C TRP A 173 7.81 -11.86 7.63
N SER A 174 8.15 -11.18 6.54
CA SER A 174 7.33 -11.17 5.31
C SER A 174 7.22 -12.55 4.65
N SER A 175 8.32 -13.29 4.61
CA SER A 175 8.36 -14.64 4.05
C SER A 175 7.61 -15.63 4.95
N PHE A 176 7.78 -15.51 6.28
CA PHE A 176 7.01 -16.28 7.25
C PHE A 176 5.51 -16.07 7.05
N CYS A 177 5.05 -14.82 7.05
CA CYS A 177 3.63 -14.50 6.89
C CYS A 177 3.06 -15.03 5.57
N GLN A 178 3.80 -14.90 4.47
CA GLN A 178 3.37 -15.43 3.17
C GLN A 178 3.23 -16.97 3.16
N MET A 179 4.08 -17.67 3.92
CA MET A 179 4.06 -19.14 3.99
C MET A 179 3.06 -19.68 5.01
N ALA A 180 2.94 -19.03 6.16
CA ALA A 180 2.10 -19.44 7.28
C ALA A 180 0.63 -19.13 7.04
N TYR A 181 0.30 -17.97 6.49
CA TYR A 181 -1.08 -17.60 6.16
C TYR A 181 -1.45 -18.13 4.78
N LYS A 182 -1.94 -19.38 4.76
CA LYS A 182 -2.57 -20.02 3.59
C LYS A 182 -4.08 -20.15 3.85
N GLY A 183 -4.78 -19.02 3.86
CA GLY A 183 -6.21 -18.95 4.19
C GLY A 183 -7.14 -18.72 3.00
N SER A 184 -8.45 -18.78 3.27
CA SER A 184 -9.49 -18.32 2.35
C SER A 184 -9.63 -16.80 2.46
N TYR A 185 -8.99 -16.07 1.54
CA TYR A 185 -9.17 -14.64 1.42
C TYR A 185 -10.41 -14.32 0.59
N SER A 186 -11.03 -13.17 0.83
CA SER A 186 -12.15 -12.63 0.05
C SER A 186 -11.78 -12.34 -1.43
N GLY A 187 -10.54 -12.60 -1.83
CA GLY A 187 -10.08 -12.55 -3.21
C GLY A 187 -9.56 -11.16 -3.61
N LYS A 188 -9.15 -11.04 -4.88
CA LYS A 188 -8.68 -9.78 -5.44
C LYS A 188 -9.86 -8.82 -5.66
N SER A 189 -9.66 -7.54 -5.42
CA SER A 189 -10.64 -6.51 -5.73
C SER A 189 -10.76 -6.27 -7.25
N SER A 190 -11.94 -5.88 -7.70
CA SER A 190 -12.14 -5.30 -9.04
C SER A 190 -12.20 -3.78 -8.96
N ILE A 191 -11.59 -3.11 -9.93
CA ILE A 191 -11.56 -1.64 -10.03
C ILE A 191 -12.62 -1.18 -11.04
N VAL A 192 -13.43 -0.21 -10.64
CA VAL A 192 -14.39 0.50 -11.49
C VAL A 192 -13.95 1.95 -11.58
N TYR A 193 -13.83 2.47 -12.80
CA TYR A 193 -13.58 3.89 -13.02
C TYR A 193 -14.90 4.64 -12.97
N LEU A 194 -14.98 5.63 -12.08
CA LEU A 194 -16.12 6.52 -11.94
C LEU A 194 -15.88 7.79 -12.76
N PRO A 195 -16.91 8.63 -12.99
CA PRO A 195 -16.72 9.85 -13.76
C PRO A 195 -15.67 10.77 -13.11
N MET A 196 -14.93 11.50 -13.93
CA MET A 196 -13.96 12.48 -13.47
C MET A 196 -14.63 13.85 -13.27
N ILE A 197 -14.06 14.65 -12.37
CA ILE A 197 -14.42 16.07 -12.25
C ILE A 197 -13.33 16.89 -12.94
N ASP A 198 -13.71 17.64 -13.98
CA ASP A 198 -12.83 18.60 -14.66
C ASP A 198 -12.70 19.89 -13.84
N MET A 199 -12.10 19.76 -12.66
CA MET A 199 -11.76 20.84 -11.74
C MET A 199 -10.47 20.47 -11.02
N ASN A 200 -9.72 21.48 -10.60
CA ASN A 200 -8.53 21.28 -9.79
C ASN A 200 -8.87 20.45 -8.53
N PRO A 201 -8.26 19.28 -8.30
CA PRO A 201 -8.51 18.42 -7.13
C PRO A 201 -8.34 19.12 -5.79
N SER A 202 -7.44 20.11 -5.72
CA SER A 202 -7.19 20.89 -4.52
C SER A 202 -8.26 21.95 -4.22
N ASP A 203 -9.19 22.21 -5.15
CA ASP A 203 -10.33 23.10 -4.93
C ASP A 203 -11.34 22.48 -3.95
N LEU A 204 -11.77 23.23 -2.94
CA LEU A 204 -12.70 22.73 -1.93
C LEU A 204 -14.08 22.37 -2.51
N THR A 205 -14.54 23.06 -3.54
CA THR A 205 -15.76 22.72 -4.29
C THR A 205 -15.61 21.39 -5.01
N CYS A 206 -14.43 21.09 -5.57
CA CYS A 206 -14.15 19.81 -6.20
C CYS A 206 -14.21 18.66 -5.18
N ILE A 207 -13.54 18.82 -4.04
CA ILE A 207 -13.55 17.83 -2.95
C ILE A 207 -14.98 17.65 -2.39
N PHE A 208 -15.70 18.74 -2.15
CA PHE A 208 -17.08 18.70 -1.64
C PHE A 208 -18.04 18.00 -2.63
N SER A 209 -17.92 18.29 -3.92
CA SER A 209 -18.69 17.61 -4.98
C SER A 209 -18.37 16.11 -5.02
N THR A 210 -17.08 15.75 -4.88
CA THR A 210 -16.62 14.36 -4.81
C THR A 210 -17.23 13.63 -3.63
N LEU A 211 -17.20 14.22 -2.43
CA LEU A 211 -17.76 13.63 -1.21
C LEU A 211 -19.27 13.38 -1.35
N HIS A 212 -20.01 14.34 -1.89
CA HIS A 212 -21.44 14.18 -2.12
C HIS A 212 -21.76 13.12 -3.16
N PHE A 213 -21.01 13.08 -4.25
CA PHE A 213 -21.13 12.03 -5.26
C PHE A 213 -20.94 10.65 -4.60
N ILE A 214 -19.86 10.46 -3.84
CA ILE A 214 -19.59 9.19 -3.14
C ILE A 214 -20.67 8.83 -2.12
N ALA A 215 -21.18 9.79 -1.35
CA ALA A 215 -22.27 9.55 -0.41
C ALA A 215 -23.55 9.06 -1.11
N GLU A 216 -23.86 9.61 -2.29
CA GLU A 216 -25.01 9.20 -3.12
C GLU A 216 -24.78 7.83 -3.78
N GLU A 217 -23.57 7.58 -4.32
CA GLU A 217 -23.16 6.29 -4.88
C GLU A 217 -23.25 5.17 -3.83
N ALA A 218 -22.63 5.37 -2.66
CA ALA A 218 -22.64 4.40 -1.58
C ALA A 218 -24.06 4.08 -1.11
N LYS A 219 -24.92 5.10 -1.00
CA LYS A 219 -26.34 4.92 -0.68
C LYS A 219 -27.07 4.09 -1.73
N ARG A 220 -26.80 4.30 -3.03
CA ARG A 220 -27.41 3.50 -4.11
C ARG A 220 -27.06 2.02 -4.01
N HIS A 221 -25.83 1.72 -3.59
CA HIS A 221 -25.35 0.35 -3.42
C HIS A 221 -25.55 -0.22 -2.02
N ASN A 222 -26.29 0.48 -1.14
CA ASN A 222 -26.49 0.10 0.27
C ASN A 222 -25.16 -0.22 0.99
N ALA A 223 -24.15 0.61 0.74
CA ALA A 223 -22.80 0.48 1.28
C ALA A 223 -22.42 1.72 2.11
N GLU A 224 -21.40 1.56 2.95
CA GLU A 224 -20.82 2.67 3.69
C GLU A 224 -19.97 3.55 2.78
N PRO A 225 -20.11 4.89 2.82
CA PRO A 225 -19.30 5.79 2.00
C PRO A 225 -17.89 5.92 2.57
N VAL A 226 -17.02 4.97 2.24
CA VAL A 226 -15.59 4.99 2.59
C VAL A 226 -14.79 5.55 1.43
N ILE A 227 -14.16 6.70 1.60
CA ILE A 227 -13.33 7.35 0.59
C ILE A 227 -11.90 7.54 1.08
N THR A 228 -10.95 7.31 0.18
CA THR A 228 -9.51 7.45 0.44
C THR A 228 -8.93 8.55 -0.42
N PHE A 229 -8.10 9.39 0.20
CA PHE A 229 -7.40 10.51 -0.42
C PHE A 229 -5.91 10.47 -0.11
N ASP A 230 -5.09 11.16 -0.92
CA ASP A 230 -3.74 11.54 -0.54
C ASP A 230 -3.72 12.46 0.70
N GLN A 231 -2.54 12.77 1.25
CA GLN A 231 -2.46 13.53 2.50
C GLN A 231 -3.04 14.96 2.40
N PRO A 232 -2.72 15.79 1.39
CA PRO A 232 -3.32 17.11 1.23
C PRO A 232 -4.84 17.11 1.08
N LEU A 233 -5.39 16.20 0.27
CA LEU A 233 -6.83 16.13 0.02
C LEU A 233 -7.56 15.55 1.23
N TYR A 234 -6.98 14.55 1.90
CA TYR A 234 -7.49 13.98 3.15
C TYR A 234 -7.80 15.08 4.18
N TRP A 235 -6.82 15.96 4.44
CA TRP A 235 -7.00 17.02 5.42
C TRP A 235 -8.14 17.98 5.07
N LYS A 236 -8.25 18.36 3.79
CA LYS A 236 -9.34 19.22 3.31
C LYS A 236 -10.70 18.52 3.42
N ALA A 237 -10.79 17.26 3.01
CA ALA A 237 -12.01 16.47 3.09
C ALA A 237 -12.49 16.27 4.54
N VAL A 238 -11.58 15.98 5.47
CA VAL A 238 -11.92 15.88 6.91
C VAL A 238 -12.45 17.22 7.44
N ASN A 239 -11.78 18.33 7.11
CA ASN A 239 -12.26 19.65 7.51
C ASN A 239 -13.64 19.98 6.96
N ILE A 240 -13.93 19.62 5.70
CA ILE A 240 -15.26 19.76 5.12
C ILE A 240 -16.29 19.00 5.96
N ILE A 241 -16.09 17.70 6.19
CA ILE A 241 -17.05 16.85 6.93
C ILE A 241 -17.27 17.31 8.36
N VAL A 242 -16.20 17.69 9.07
CA VAL A 242 -16.31 18.16 10.46
C VAL A 242 -17.18 19.41 10.54
N ASN A 243 -17.07 20.32 9.58
CA ASN A 243 -17.83 21.58 9.56
C ASN A 243 -19.22 21.48 8.93
N GLU A 244 -19.59 20.35 8.34
CA GLU A 244 -20.95 20.12 7.85
C GLU A 244 -21.97 20.04 9.00
N PRO A 245 -23.25 20.39 8.77
CA PRO A 245 -24.32 20.16 9.74
C PRO A 245 -24.49 18.68 10.10
N ASP A 246 -24.94 18.37 11.31
CA ASP A 246 -25.13 16.98 11.76
C ASP A 246 -26.17 16.20 10.93
N GLN A 247 -27.12 16.90 10.30
CA GLN A 247 -28.10 16.29 9.40
C GLN A 247 -27.57 16.09 7.98
N SER A 248 -26.36 16.56 7.67
CA SER A 248 -25.74 16.41 6.35
C SER A 248 -25.49 14.93 6.05
N ASN A 249 -25.79 14.51 4.82
CA ASN A 249 -25.47 13.16 4.37
C ASN A 249 -23.96 12.89 4.31
N LEU A 250 -23.12 13.92 4.40
CA LEU A 250 -21.67 13.77 4.45
C LEU A 250 -21.17 13.29 5.82
N LYS A 251 -21.97 13.43 6.90
CA LYS A 251 -21.55 12.99 8.24
C LYS A 251 -21.36 11.48 8.37
N SER A 252 -21.99 10.68 7.51
CA SER A 252 -21.76 9.24 7.45
C SER A 252 -20.53 8.85 6.62
N THR A 253 -19.87 9.81 5.95
CA THR A 253 -18.71 9.54 5.09
C THR A 253 -17.46 9.31 5.93
N ILE A 254 -16.83 8.15 5.73
CA ILE A 254 -15.59 7.77 6.38
C ILE A 254 -14.45 8.16 5.44
N VAL A 255 -13.70 9.20 5.82
CA VAL A 255 -12.53 9.66 5.07
C VAL A 255 -11.27 9.01 5.64
N ARG A 256 -10.48 8.37 4.77
CA ARG A 256 -9.24 7.66 5.12
C ARG A 256 -8.06 8.30 4.43
N LEU A 257 -6.94 8.38 5.14
CA LEU A 257 -5.65 8.68 4.51
C LEU A 257 -5.25 7.46 3.66
N GLY A 258 -4.73 7.71 2.47
CA GLY A 258 -4.18 6.67 1.59
C GLY A 258 -3.24 5.74 2.34
N GLY A 259 -3.40 4.42 2.18
CA GLY A 259 -2.58 3.44 2.87
C GLY A 259 -1.08 3.66 2.62
N PHE A 260 -0.72 3.94 1.37
CA PHE A 260 0.65 4.29 0.97
C PHE A 260 1.15 5.55 1.68
N HIS A 261 0.35 6.63 1.72
CA HIS A 261 0.72 7.87 2.42
C HIS A 261 0.77 7.70 3.94
N THR A 262 -0.06 6.83 4.49
CA THR A 262 -0.02 6.45 5.91
C THR A 262 1.31 5.78 6.22
N GLU A 263 1.73 4.79 5.42
CA GLU A 263 3.01 4.10 5.57
C GLU A 263 4.20 5.07 5.39
N MET A 264 4.18 5.93 4.35
CA MET A 264 5.20 6.97 4.17
C MET A 264 5.33 7.87 5.40
N SER A 265 4.18 8.34 5.92
CA SER A 265 4.14 9.25 7.07
C SER A 265 4.65 8.56 8.34
N PHE A 266 4.30 7.29 8.54
CA PHE A 266 4.73 6.51 9.68
C PHE A 266 6.23 6.23 9.66
N LEU A 267 6.78 5.81 8.52
CA LEU A 267 8.22 5.64 8.31
C LEU A 267 8.99 6.95 8.53
N GLY A 268 8.48 8.06 8.01
CA GLY A 268 9.06 9.38 8.24
C GLY A 268 9.03 9.79 9.71
N ALA A 269 7.98 9.43 10.45
CA ALA A 269 7.88 9.66 11.89
C ALA A 269 8.91 8.84 12.68
N ILE A 270 9.13 7.56 12.32
CA ILE A 270 10.21 6.75 12.90
C ILE A 270 11.56 7.42 12.66
N GLY A 271 11.85 7.84 11.42
CA GLY A 271 13.12 8.50 11.10
C GLY A 271 13.32 9.82 11.85
N HIS A 272 12.25 10.59 12.05
CA HIS A 272 12.30 11.82 12.86
C HIS A 272 12.57 11.53 14.34
N LEU A 273 11.87 10.55 14.93
CA LEU A 273 12.03 10.16 16.34
C LEU A 273 13.42 9.57 16.62
N MET A 274 13.96 8.81 15.66
CA MET A 274 15.25 8.14 15.75
C MET A 274 16.41 8.99 15.23
N ASN A 275 16.19 10.28 14.96
CA ASN A 275 17.26 11.16 14.53
C ASN A 275 18.38 11.20 15.59
N GLU A 276 19.63 11.09 15.14
CA GLU A 276 20.83 11.05 16.00
C GLU A 276 20.87 9.91 17.03
N SER A 277 20.07 8.84 16.84
CA SER A 277 20.06 7.67 17.73
C SER A 277 21.10 6.59 17.41
N GLY A 278 21.78 6.69 16.26
CA GLY A 278 22.58 5.62 15.67
C GLY A 278 21.87 4.79 14.60
N LEU A 279 20.56 5.03 14.36
CA LEU A 279 19.79 4.26 13.37
C LEU A 279 20.29 4.49 11.93
N SER A 280 20.69 5.71 11.58
CA SER A 280 21.20 6.00 10.22
C SER A 280 22.49 5.22 9.97
N GLU A 281 23.42 5.29 10.91
CA GLU A 281 24.71 4.62 10.89
C GLU A 281 24.55 3.10 10.81
N LEU A 282 23.59 2.54 11.54
CA LEU A 282 23.28 1.12 11.47
C LEU A 282 22.74 0.73 10.09
N LEU A 283 21.79 1.48 9.54
CA LEU A 283 21.25 1.22 8.21
C LEU A 283 22.32 1.42 7.11
N GLU A 284 23.27 2.32 7.33
CA GLU A 284 24.38 2.60 6.42
C GLU A 284 25.41 1.46 6.33
N THR A 285 25.36 0.48 7.25
CA THR A 285 26.14 -0.76 7.13
C THR A 285 25.67 -1.66 5.97
N VAL A 286 24.42 -1.48 5.51
CA VAL A 286 23.80 -2.31 4.46
C VAL A 286 23.37 -1.47 3.24
N TYR A 287 23.05 -0.19 3.45
CA TYR A 287 22.53 0.71 2.42
C TYR A 287 23.43 1.93 2.24
N ALA A 288 23.55 2.45 1.02
CA ALA A 288 24.25 3.71 0.80
C ALA A 288 23.55 4.88 1.51
N SER A 289 24.29 5.86 2.04
CA SER A 289 23.76 6.97 2.86
C SER A 289 22.64 7.77 2.16
N THR A 290 22.71 7.96 0.84
CA THR A 290 21.63 8.61 0.07
C THR A 290 20.32 7.81 0.14
N ALA A 291 20.40 6.48 0.09
CA ALA A 291 19.23 5.62 0.23
C ALA A 291 18.66 5.71 1.65
N VAL A 292 19.53 5.69 2.67
CA VAL A 292 19.11 5.80 4.09
C VAL A 292 18.39 7.12 4.36
N SER A 293 18.89 8.24 3.83
CA SER A 293 18.19 9.55 3.92
C SER A 293 16.77 9.50 3.33
N HIS A 294 16.59 8.81 2.20
CA HIS A 294 15.26 8.61 1.61
C HIS A 294 14.39 7.61 2.40
N MET A 295 15.00 6.63 3.05
CA MET A 295 14.29 5.67 3.91
C MET A 295 13.75 6.37 5.17
N LEU A 296 14.60 7.11 5.88
CA LEU A 296 14.25 7.81 7.12
C LEU A 296 13.31 9.01 6.89
N SER A 297 13.21 9.52 5.67
CA SER A 297 12.18 10.51 5.29
C SER A 297 10.86 9.89 4.81
N GLY A 298 10.73 8.55 4.83
CA GLY A 298 9.54 7.84 4.37
C GLY A 298 9.33 7.81 2.85
N LYS A 299 10.31 8.29 2.06
CA LYS A 299 10.21 8.41 0.60
C LYS A 299 10.59 7.12 -0.15
N ALA A 300 11.36 6.24 0.48
CA ALA A 300 11.81 4.97 -0.10
C ALA A 300 11.17 3.77 0.61
N ILE A 301 9.84 3.69 0.63
CA ILE A 301 9.04 2.73 1.42
C ILE A 301 9.60 1.31 1.38
N ALA A 302 9.66 0.68 0.21
CA ALA A 302 10.09 -0.73 0.12
C ALA A 302 11.49 -0.98 0.71
N ARG A 303 12.41 -0.01 0.56
CA ARG A 303 13.74 -0.10 1.18
C ARG A 303 13.68 0.17 2.69
N ALA A 304 12.89 1.16 3.10
CA ALA A 304 12.70 1.54 4.50
C ALA A 304 12.13 0.36 5.29
N THR A 305 11.00 -0.21 4.84
CA THR A 305 10.35 -1.37 5.47
C THR A 305 11.31 -2.54 5.61
N ARG A 306 12.07 -2.87 4.55
CA ARG A 306 13.10 -3.91 4.63
C ARG A 306 14.21 -3.57 5.64
N GLY A 307 14.72 -2.34 5.63
CA GLY A 307 15.75 -1.90 6.55
C GLY A 307 15.30 -1.96 8.01
N HIS A 308 14.10 -1.48 8.30
CA HIS A 308 13.51 -1.54 9.64
C HIS A 308 13.33 -2.99 10.13
N PHE A 309 12.87 -3.91 9.28
CA PHE A 309 12.78 -5.33 9.65
C PHE A 309 14.15 -5.99 9.89
N LEU A 310 15.19 -5.59 9.16
CA LEU A 310 16.56 -6.07 9.43
C LEU A 310 17.06 -5.61 10.80
N VAL A 311 16.86 -4.33 11.12
CA VAL A 311 17.24 -3.77 12.42
C VAL A 311 16.44 -4.42 13.55
N HIS A 312 15.12 -4.57 13.39
CA HIS A 312 14.26 -5.28 14.36
C HIS A 312 14.72 -6.72 14.59
N THR A 313 15.05 -7.45 13.52
CA THR A 313 15.58 -8.82 13.60
C THR A 313 16.89 -8.86 14.39
N ALA A 314 17.83 -7.96 14.10
CA ALA A 314 19.12 -7.88 14.79
C ALA A 314 18.96 -7.53 16.28
N LEU A 315 18.08 -6.58 16.61
CA LEU A 315 17.78 -6.18 17.99
C LEU A 315 17.09 -7.31 18.77
N THR A 316 16.13 -7.99 18.16
CA THR A 316 15.45 -9.16 18.74
C THR A 316 16.46 -10.24 19.08
N LEU A 317 17.37 -10.56 18.17
CA LEU A 317 18.41 -11.54 18.41
C LEU A 317 19.36 -11.10 19.54
N LEU A 318 19.80 -9.85 19.53
CA LEU A 318 20.65 -9.30 20.59
C LEU A 318 19.98 -9.38 21.97
N LEU A 319 18.68 -9.05 22.05
CA LEU A 319 17.91 -9.14 23.29
C LEU A 319 17.80 -10.57 23.79
N ILE A 320 17.58 -11.55 22.91
CA ILE A 320 17.59 -12.98 23.27
C ILE A 320 18.96 -13.34 23.85
N LEU A 321 20.05 -13.05 23.13
CA LEU A 321 21.40 -13.42 23.56
C LEU A 321 21.75 -12.85 24.93
N ILE A 322 21.43 -11.58 25.17
CA ILE A 322 21.64 -10.95 26.48
C ILE A 322 20.74 -11.56 27.56
N THR A 323 19.46 -11.80 27.27
CA THR A 323 18.48 -12.33 28.24
C THR A 323 18.83 -13.73 28.73
N PHE A 324 19.54 -14.51 27.92
CA PHE A 324 19.97 -15.87 28.25
C PHE A 324 21.47 -15.95 28.60
N ASP A 325 22.11 -14.82 28.92
CA ASP A 325 23.52 -14.72 29.33
C ASP A 325 24.51 -15.33 28.32
N ILE A 326 24.16 -15.26 27.02
CA ILE A 326 24.98 -15.77 25.94
C ILE A 326 26.01 -14.71 25.57
N GLN A 327 27.25 -14.94 26.00
CA GLN A 327 28.39 -14.06 25.73
C GLN A 327 28.72 -14.08 24.23
N ILE A 328 28.33 -13.03 23.51
CA ILE A 328 28.94 -12.70 22.22
C ILE A 328 30.28 -12.06 22.56
N GLY A 329 31.38 -12.80 22.44
CA GLY A 329 32.69 -12.35 22.88
C GLY A 329 33.07 -10.99 22.27
N ALA A 330 33.12 -9.94 23.09
CA ALA A 330 33.52 -8.59 22.68
C ALA A 330 34.96 -8.53 22.14
N ASP A 331 35.82 -9.49 22.50
CA ASP A 331 37.21 -9.60 22.01
C ASP A 331 37.30 -10.03 20.53
N SER A 332 36.20 -10.50 19.94
CA SER A 332 36.13 -10.82 18.50
C SER A 332 35.75 -9.61 17.63
N MET A 333 35.33 -8.49 18.23
CA MET A 333 34.93 -7.26 17.53
C MET A 333 36.00 -6.16 17.60
N SER A 334 37.08 -6.35 18.36
CA SER A 334 38.13 -5.34 18.59
C SER A 334 39.50 -5.68 18.02
N SER A 335 39.66 -6.81 17.31
CA SER A 335 40.95 -7.19 16.74
C SER A 335 40.97 -7.15 15.20
N THR A 336 41.75 -6.17 14.73
CA THR A 336 42.47 -6.05 13.45
C THR A 336 41.70 -5.64 12.19
N GLU A 337 42.06 -4.44 11.72
CA GLU A 337 42.07 -3.97 10.33
C GLU A 337 42.89 -4.91 9.42
N SER A 338 42.47 -6.16 9.23
CA SER A 338 43.06 -7.05 8.23
C SER A 338 42.01 -7.50 7.25
N GLU A 339 42.20 -7.06 6.01
CA GLU A 339 41.65 -7.53 4.73
C GLU A 339 40.31 -8.29 4.73
N GLN A 340 39.34 -7.63 4.11
CA GLN A 340 38.02 -8.13 3.75
C GLN A 340 38.08 -9.49 3.03
N THR A 341 37.64 -10.54 3.70
CA THR A 341 36.87 -11.62 3.07
C THR A 341 35.39 -11.38 3.35
N GLU A 342 34.54 -11.53 2.34
CA GLU A 342 33.14 -11.05 2.31
C GLU A 342 32.20 -11.64 3.37
N ASP A 343 32.59 -12.67 4.11
CA ASP A 343 31.91 -13.13 5.34
C ASP A 343 32.98 -13.29 6.44
N GLY A 344 32.90 -12.47 7.50
CA GLY A 344 33.89 -12.44 8.57
C GLY A 344 33.68 -13.53 9.64
N PRO A 345 34.75 -13.93 10.37
CA PRO A 345 34.72 -15.00 11.39
C PRO A 345 33.73 -14.76 12.54
N THR A 346 33.29 -13.52 12.76
CA THR A 346 32.36 -13.15 13.82
C THR A 346 30.93 -13.64 13.58
N VAL A 347 30.53 -13.77 12.32
CA VAL A 347 29.19 -14.26 11.94
C VAL A 347 29.09 -15.78 12.13
N ASP A 348 30.13 -16.52 11.76
CA ASP A 348 30.19 -17.98 11.93
C ASP A 348 30.20 -18.39 13.41
N ILE A 349 30.90 -17.64 14.26
CA ILE A 349 30.90 -17.85 15.72
C ILE A 349 29.50 -17.62 16.31
N LEU A 350 28.80 -16.56 15.86
CA LEU A 350 27.43 -16.28 16.28
C LEU A 350 26.48 -17.43 15.92
N PHE A 351 26.61 -17.98 14.70
CA PHE A 351 25.82 -19.14 14.27
C PHE A 351 26.10 -20.39 15.11
N GLN A 352 27.37 -20.68 15.41
CA GLN A 352 27.76 -21.81 16.26
C GLN A 352 27.23 -21.68 17.70
N ILE A 353 27.25 -20.47 18.27
CA ILE A 353 26.71 -20.20 19.60
C ILE A 353 25.18 -20.38 19.60
N ILE A 354 24.50 -19.94 18.55
CA ILE A 354 23.04 -20.04 18.43
C ILE A 354 22.57 -21.49 18.26
N GLU A 355 23.37 -22.36 17.64
CA GLU A 355 23.05 -23.79 17.52
C GLU A 355 22.87 -24.48 18.88
N VAL A 356 23.57 -24.02 19.92
CA VAL A 356 23.53 -24.66 21.24
C VAL A 356 22.50 -24.07 22.21
N VAL A 357 21.72 -23.07 21.80
CA VAL A 357 20.70 -22.43 22.66
C VAL A 357 19.40 -23.23 22.63
N PRO A 358 18.99 -23.90 23.74
CA PRO A 358 17.81 -24.76 23.76
C PRO A 358 16.50 -24.02 23.47
N GLU A 359 16.42 -22.74 23.80
CA GLU A 359 15.29 -21.88 23.48
C GLU A 359 15.17 -21.64 21.98
N ILE A 360 16.28 -21.36 21.29
CA ILE A 360 16.27 -21.13 19.84
C ILE A 360 15.94 -22.41 19.09
N GLU A 361 16.42 -23.57 19.57
CA GLU A 361 16.04 -24.87 18.99
C GLU A 361 14.53 -25.11 19.08
N ARG A 362 13.93 -24.92 20.28
CA ARG A 362 12.48 -25.08 20.46
C ARG A 362 11.64 -24.07 19.65
N MET A 363 12.13 -22.84 19.48
CA MET A 363 11.53 -21.88 18.56
C MET A 363 11.63 -22.35 17.11
N THR A 364 12.73 -22.97 16.74
CA THR A 364 12.94 -23.54 15.40
C THR A 364 11.97 -24.69 15.13
N GLU A 365 11.75 -25.58 16.10
CA GLU A 365 10.73 -26.64 16.03
C GLU A 365 9.32 -26.06 15.87
N THR A 366 9.00 -25.00 16.62
CA THR A 366 7.71 -24.31 16.51
C THR A 366 7.52 -23.69 15.13
N PHE A 367 8.56 -23.04 14.60
CA PHE A 367 8.55 -22.48 13.25
C PHE A 367 8.30 -23.57 12.19
N ASP A 368 9.02 -24.69 12.28
CA ASP A 368 8.88 -25.80 11.33
C ASP A 368 7.50 -26.45 11.41
N GLY A 369 6.95 -26.62 12.61
CA GLY A 369 5.58 -27.10 12.81
C GLY A 369 4.54 -26.20 12.16
N ILE A 370 4.73 -24.87 12.19
CA ILE A 370 3.84 -23.93 11.48
C ILE A 370 4.00 -24.07 9.97
N MET A 371 5.24 -24.15 9.46
CA MET A 371 5.50 -24.28 8.02
C MET A 371 4.92 -25.57 7.43
N ASN A 372 4.92 -26.66 8.21
CA ASN A 372 4.36 -27.95 7.84
C ASN A 372 2.84 -28.02 8.00
N GLY A 373 2.23 -27.06 8.71
CA GLY A 373 0.79 -27.03 9.00
C GLY A 373 0.38 -27.88 10.21
N ASP A 374 1.35 -28.38 10.98
CA ASP A 374 1.13 -29.12 12.23
C ASP A 374 0.67 -28.20 13.37
N ILE A 375 1.10 -26.94 13.33
CA ILE A 375 0.78 -25.91 14.32
C ILE A 375 0.04 -24.75 13.62
N PRO A 376 -1.20 -24.41 14.02
CA PRO A 376 -1.88 -23.23 13.52
C PRO A 376 -1.13 -21.95 13.91
N VAL A 377 -0.90 -21.03 12.97
CA VAL A 377 -0.18 -19.76 13.23
C VAL A 377 -0.83 -18.94 14.36
N ASP A 378 -2.17 -18.93 14.42
CA ASP A 378 -2.93 -18.20 15.45
C ASP A 378 -2.68 -18.72 16.88
N SER A 379 -2.16 -19.94 17.03
CA SER A 379 -1.80 -20.50 18.34
C SER A 379 -0.54 -19.87 18.95
N LEU A 380 0.25 -19.13 18.16
CA LEU A 380 1.49 -18.49 18.64
C LEU A 380 1.27 -17.54 19.79
N LYS A 381 0.14 -16.79 19.79
CA LYS A 381 -0.18 -15.84 20.86
C LYS A 381 -0.21 -16.48 22.25
N ASN A 382 -0.55 -17.78 22.32
CA ASN A 382 -0.66 -18.53 23.56
C ASN A 382 0.40 -19.64 23.67
N ASN A 383 1.37 -19.68 22.75
CA ASN A 383 2.42 -20.68 22.78
C ASN A 383 3.29 -20.44 24.03
N SER A 384 3.35 -21.42 24.92
CA SER A 384 4.01 -21.29 26.23
C SER A 384 5.47 -20.92 26.10
N MET A 385 6.17 -21.48 25.12
CA MET A 385 7.58 -21.21 24.86
C MET A 385 7.78 -19.75 24.43
N VAL A 386 7.07 -19.30 23.39
CA VAL A 386 7.18 -17.92 22.88
C VAL A 386 6.80 -16.92 23.98
N THR A 387 5.75 -17.23 24.73
CA THR A 387 5.29 -16.42 25.88
C THR A 387 6.35 -16.33 26.98
N ASP A 388 7.02 -17.43 27.31
CA ASP A 388 8.02 -17.45 28.37
C ASP A 388 9.31 -16.70 27.97
N VAL A 389 9.75 -16.83 26.72
CA VAL A 389 10.86 -16.02 26.19
C VAL A 389 10.49 -14.54 26.21
N ASN A 390 9.30 -14.19 25.72
CA ASN A 390 8.85 -12.79 25.69
C ASN A 390 8.77 -12.20 27.12
N LYS A 391 8.28 -12.96 28.10
CA LYS A 391 8.26 -12.55 29.52
C LYS A 391 9.66 -12.25 30.06
N ARG A 392 10.65 -13.09 29.74
CA ARG A 392 12.04 -12.87 30.19
C ARG A 392 12.65 -11.65 29.51
N ILE A 393 12.45 -11.48 28.21
CA ILE A 393 12.89 -10.28 27.48
C ILE A 393 12.26 -9.04 28.10
N ASN A 394 10.96 -9.07 28.39
CA ASN A 394 10.27 -7.94 29.02
C ASN A 394 10.78 -7.66 30.43
N ALA A 395 11.09 -8.69 31.22
CA ALA A 395 11.73 -8.50 32.52
C ALA A 395 13.12 -7.85 32.39
N TYR A 396 13.89 -8.21 31.36
CA TYR A 396 15.16 -7.54 31.05
C TYR A 396 14.95 -6.08 30.60
N LYS A 397 13.99 -5.81 29.70
CA LYS A 397 13.62 -4.45 29.28
C LYS A 397 13.25 -3.56 30.49
N GLU A 398 12.54 -4.11 31.47
CA GLU A 398 12.19 -3.41 32.72
C GLU A 398 13.41 -3.00 33.56
N THR A 399 14.51 -3.76 33.52
CA THR A 399 15.77 -3.36 34.19
C THR A 399 16.37 -2.11 33.56
N LEU A 400 16.08 -1.86 32.28
CA LEU A 400 16.60 -0.74 31.49
C LEU A 400 15.63 0.44 31.38
N LYS A 401 14.47 0.40 32.04
CA LYS A 401 13.42 1.43 31.89
C LYS A 401 13.86 2.86 32.24
N HIS A 402 14.90 3.00 33.07
CA HIS A 402 15.47 4.30 33.44
C HIS A 402 16.56 4.78 32.48
N CYS A 403 17.02 3.91 31.56
CA CYS A 403 17.96 4.27 30.51
C CYS A 403 17.19 4.91 29.35
N ARG A 404 17.39 6.22 29.15
CA ARG A 404 16.73 6.98 28.08
C ARG A 404 16.98 6.40 26.69
N THR A 405 18.22 5.98 26.42
CA THR A 405 18.59 5.37 25.14
C THR A 405 17.87 4.05 24.92
N ALA A 406 17.85 3.17 25.94
CA ALA A 406 17.13 1.90 25.84
C ALA A 406 15.63 2.12 25.62
N GLY A 407 15.02 3.06 26.35
CA GLY A 407 13.61 3.42 26.17
C GLY A 407 13.29 3.87 24.74
N LEU A 408 14.15 4.67 24.11
CA LEU A 408 13.96 5.08 22.71
C LEU A 408 14.01 3.89 21.75
N TRP A 409 14.98 2.98 21.93
CA TRP A 409 15.10 1.78 21.09
C TRP A 409 13.99 0.75 21.34
N PHE A 410 13.43 0.67 22.55
CA PHE A 410 12.23 -0.13 22.81
C PHE A 410 11.00 0.46 22.11
N GLN A 411 10.83 1.78 22.16
CA GLN A 411 9.79 2.45 21.39
C GLN A 411 9.96 2.23 19.88
N TYR A 412 11.20 2.19 19.37
CA TYR A 412 11.49 1.83 17.99
C TYR A 412 11.03 0.41 17.65
N ILE A 413 11.33 -0.57 18.49
CA ILE A 413 10.90 -1.97 18.30
C ILE A 413 9.37 -2.03 18.20
N GLU A 414 8.67 -1.39 19.15
CA GLU A 414 7.20 -1.31 19.15
C GLU A 414 6.66 -0.66 17.87
N MET A 415 7.29 0.43 17.39
CA MET A 415 6.89 1.07 16.14
C MET A 415 7.07 0.15 14.93
N VAL A 416 8.15 -0.63 14.86
CA VAL A 416 8.37 -1.57 13.74
C VAL A 416 7.41 -2.76 13.80
N GLU A 417 6.99 -3.19 15.00
CA GLU A 417 6.00 -4.26 15.19
C GLU A 417 4.57 -3.85 14.81
N LEU A 418 4.29 -2.54 14.74
CA LEU A 418 3.03 -1.97 14.26
C LEU A 418 2.96 -1.82 12.72
N MET A 419 4.10 -1.93 12.02
CA MET A 419 4.15 -1.93 10.55
C MET A 419 3.63 -3.24 9.99
#